data_AF-A0A811PSA6-F1
#
_entry.id   AF-A0A811PSA6-F1
#
_cell.length_a   1.000
_cell.length_b   1.000
_cell.length_c   1.000
_cell.angle_alpha   90.00
_cell.angle_beta   90.00
_cell.angle_gamma   90.00
#
_symmetry.space_group_name_H-M   'P 1'
#
loop_
_entity.id
_entity.type
_entity.pdbx_description
1 polymer ?
#
loop_
_entity_poly.entity_id
_entity_poly.type
_entity_poly.pdbx_seq_one_letter_code
_entity_poly.pdbx_strand_id
1 'polypeptide(L)'
;MPLGNLVCLLPLSVPRCLLLMTERMKCQADKHRSERQFNVGDWVYLKLQPYIQSSLAYRSHRKLAFRFFGTFQVEARVGAMAYKLSLPPSSAVHPAFHVSQLKASHGTEPVALALPTDAIEFQVPQQILQRRWTSGDNPVEQVLVKWS
;
A
#
# COMPACT_ATOMS: atom_id res chain seq x y z
N MET A 1 0.75 26.04 -65.88
CA MET A 1 1.13 24.60 -65.87
C MET A 1 2.64 24.54 -65.60
N PRO A 2 3.18 23.68 -64.69
CA PRO A 2 2.51 22.56 -64.02
C PRO A 2 2.85 22.39 -62.51
N LEU A 3 2.06 21.50 -61.90
CA LEU A 3 2.34 20.61 -60.74
C LEU A 3 2.45 21.23 -59.34
N GLY A 4 1.30 21.24 -58.67
CA GLY A 4 1.21 21.37 -57.23
C GLY A 4 1.72 20.12 -56.51
N ASN A 5 2.45 20.37 -55.42
CA ASN A 5 2.76 19.37 -54.41
C ASN A 5 1.66 19.39 -53.35
N LEU A 6 0.64 18.57 -53.56
CA LEU A 6 -0.26 18.12 -52.50
C LEU A 6 0.53 17.15 -51.61
N VAL A 7 1.15 17.67 -50.56
CA VAL A 7 1.64 16.85 -49.46
C VAL A 7 0.41 16.28 -48.77
N CYS A 8 0.13 15.00 -49.02
CA CYS A 8 -0.90 14.24 -48.31
C CYS A 8 -0.57 14.20 -46.81
N LEU A 9 -1.09 15.16 -46.04
CA LEU A 9 -1.21 15.07 -44.60
C LEU A 9 -2.46 14.22 -44.27
N LEU A 10 -2.40 12.92 -44.56
CA LEU A 10 -3.31 11.96 -43.92
C LEU A 10 -2.66 11.58 -42.59
N PRO A 11 -3.31 11.85 -41.43
CA PRO A 11 -2.82 11.35 -40.17
C PRO A 11 -2.82 9.82 -40.23
N LEU A 12 -1.68 9.22 -39.91
CA LEU A 12 -1.50 7.78 -39.82
C LEU A 12 -2.66 7.18 -39.01
N SER A 13 -3.56 6.47 -39.69
CA SER A 13 -4.76 5.92 -39.09
C SER A 13 -4.37 4.73 -38.20
N VAL A 14 -4.53 4.90 -36.88
CA VAL A 14 -4.46 3.77 -35.96
C VAL A 14 -5.56 2.78 -36.38
N PRO A 15 -5.24 1.50 -36.65
CA PRO A 15 -6.23 0.57 -37.18
C PRO A 15 -7.39 0.42 -36.18
N ARG A 16 -8.62 0.53 -36.70
CA ARG A 16 -9.88 0.55 -35.94
C ARG A 16 -10.00 -0.55 -34.88
N CYS A 17 -9.45 -1.74 -35.16
CA CYS A 17 -9.44 -2.86 -34.21
C CYS A 17 -8.62 -2.58 -32.94
N LEU A 18 -7.52 -1.82 -33.04
CA LEU A 18 -6.72 -1.44 -31.88
C LEU A 18 -7.48 -0.47 -30.98
N LEU A 19 -8.17 0.52 -31.55
CA LEU A 19 -9.02 1.45 -30.80
C LEU A 19 -10.11 0.68 -30.02
N LEU A 20 -10.83 -0.22 -30.71
CA LEU A 20 -11.87 -1.04 -30.08
C LEU A 20 -11.32 -1.95 -28.97
N MET A 21 -10.12 -2.52 -29.16
CA MET A 21 -9.45 -3.32 -28.14
C MET A 21 -9.09 -2.47 -26.92
N THR A 22 -8.50 -1.29 -27.13
CA THR A 22 -8.13 -0.37 -26.04
C THR A 22 -9.34 0.14 -25.26
N GLU A 23 -10.46 0.43 -25.94
CA GLU A 23 -11.71 0.83 -25.29
C GLU A 23 -12.30 -0.31 -24.45
N ARG A 24 -12.31 -1.54 -24.97
CA ARG A 24 -12.76 -2.71 -24.20
C ARG A 24 -11.88 -2.95 -22.98
N MET A 25 -10.56 -2.86 -23.13
CA MET A 25 -9.62 -2.97 -22.01
C MET A 25 -9.86 -1.89 -20.95
N LYS A 26 -10.10 -0.64 -21.39
CA LYS A 26 -10.40 0.49 -20.52
C LYS A 26 -11.72 0.28 -19.77
N CYS A 27 -12.81 -0.02 -20.46
CA CYS A 27 -14.11 -0.30 -19.86
C CYS A 27 -14.05 -1.43 -18.83
N GLN A 28 -13.31 -2.50 -19.15
CA GLN A 28 -13.13 -3.62 -18.23
C GLN A 28 -12.29 -3.22 -16.99
N ALA A 29 -11.24 -2.42 -17.18
CA ALA A 29 -10.40 -1.94 -16.08
C ALA A 29 -11.14 -0.93 -15.16
N ASP A 30 -11.97 -0.08 -15.74
CA ASP A 30 -12.67 1.00 -15.02
C ASP A 30 -13.97 0.52 -14.35
N LYS A 31 -14.50 -0.66 -14.71
CA LYS A 31 -15.77 -1.21 -14.21
C LYS A 31 -15.92 -1.22 -12.69
N HIS A 32 -14.82 -1.37 -11.95
CA HIS A 32 -14.80 -1.41 -10.48
C HIS A 32 -14.03 -0.23 -9.85
N ARG A 33 -13.57 0.73 -10.65
CA ARG A 33 -12.92 1.94 -10.12
C ARG A 33 -14.01 2.91 -9.69
N SER A 34 -14.04 3.24 -8.41
CA SER A 34 -14.88 4.32 -7.88
C SER A 34 -14.01 5.54 -7.66
N GLU A 35 -14.41 6.68 -8.23
CA GLU A 35 -13.80 7.96 -7.87
C GLU A 35 -14.20 8.28 -6.43
N ARG A 36 -13.20 8.33 -5.54
CA ARG A 36 -13.37 8.75 -4.16
C ARG A 36 -12.81 10.14 -4.03
N GLN A 37 -13.51 11.02 -3.34
CA GLN A 37 -13.07 12.38 -3.07
C GLN A 37 -13.28 12.64 -1.58
N PHE A 38 -12.32 13.32 -0.96
CA PHE A 38 -12.34 13.66 0.46
C PHE A 38 -12.06 15.15 0.59
N ASN A 39 -12.71 15.79 1.56
CA ASN A 39 -12.48 17.19 1.88
C ASN A 39 -11.48 17.31 3.04
N VAL A 40 -10.87 18.49 3.15
CA VAL A 40 -10.06 18.84 4.32
C VAL A 40 -10.98 18.86 5.55
N GLY A 41 -10.56 18.18 6.60
CA GLY A 41 -11.35 18.01 7.83
C GLY A 41 -12.13 16.71 7.91
N ASP A 42 -12.28 15.95 6.80
CA ASP A 42 -12.92 14.64 6.83
C ASP A 42 -12.08 13.64 7.62
N TRP A 43 -12.78 12.73 8.31
CA TRP A 43 -12.16 11.60 9.00
C TRP A 43 -12.10 10.38 8.08
N VAL A 44 -10.91 9.81 7.97
CA VAL A 44 -10.64 8.66 7.10
C VAL A 44 -9.84 7.57 7.81
N TYR A 45 -10.14 6.33 7.47
CA TYR A 45 -9.32 5.18 7.77
C TYR A 45 -8.18 5.04 6.77
N LEU A 46 -6.99 4.75 7.28
CA LEU A 46 -5.80 4.49 6.48
C LEU A 46 -5.62 2.98 6.27
N LYS A 47 -5.60 2.55 5.01
CA LYS A 47 -5.32 1.16 4.63
C LYS A 47 -3.81 0.93 4.55
N LEU A 48 -3.25 0.23 5.52
CA LEU A 48 -1.86 -0.25 5.45
C LEU A 48 -1.84 -1.74 5.10
N GLN A 49 -0.72 -2.23 4.56
CA GLN A 49 -0.49 -3.66 4.34
C GLN A 49 0.67 -4.16 5.21
N PRO A 50 0.43 -4.44 6.50
CA PRO A 50 1.48 -4.88 7.43
C PRO A 50 2.16 -6.20 7.00
N TYR A 51 1.49 -7.02 6.18
CA TYR A 51 2.04 -8.29 5.70
C TYR A 51 3.25 -8.11 4.77
N ILE A 52 3.28 -7.04 3.96
CA ILE A 52 4.38 -6.70 3.05
C ILE A 52 5.42 -5.83 3.77
N GLN A 53 4.98 -5.03 4.74
CA GLN A 53 5.82 -4.12 5.52
C GLN A 53 6.13 -4.74 6.90
N SER A 54 7.03 -5.73 6.91
CA SER A 54 7.54 -6.35 8.15
C SER A 54 8.13 -5.36 9.14
N SER A 55 8.65 -4.24 8.65
CA SER A 55 9.20 -3.15 9.45
C SER A 55 8.14 -2.35 10.19
N LEU A 56 6.88 -2.39 9.77
CA LEU A 56 5.86 -1.59 10.42
C LEU A 56 5.42 -2.26 11.72
N ALA A 57 4.79 -3.44 11.71
CA ALA A 57 4.35 -4.07 12.97
C ALA A 57 4.62 -5.57 13.02
N TYR A 58 5.31 -6.02 14.07
CA TYR A 58 5.32 -7.44 14.44
C TYR A 58 3.95 -7.81 15.03
N ARG A 59 3.29 -8.80 14.43
CA ARG A 59 1.97 -9.30 14.84
C ARG A 59 2.00 -10.82 14.79
N SER A 60 1.47 -11.48 15.82
CA SER A 60 1.40 -12.94 15.93
C SER A 60 0.69 -13.61 14.75
N HIS A 61 -0.40 -12.99 14.23
CA HIS A 61 -1.17 -13.52 13.11
C HIS A 61 -1.36 -12.48 11.99
N ARG A 62 -0.38 -12.39 11.08
CA ARG A 62 -0.39 -11.42 9.97
C ARG A 62 -1.60 -11.52 9.05
N LYS A 63 -2.15 -12.72 8.85
CA LYS A 63 -3.28 -12.97 7.93
C LYS A 63 -4.63 -12.50 8.49
N LEU A 64 -4.76 -12.43 9.81
CA LEU A 64 -5.98 -12.04 10.53
C LEU A 64 -5.93 -10.59 11.04
N ALA A 65 -4.82 -9.88 10.80
CA ALA A 65 -4.67 -8.51 11.25
C ALA A 65 -5.62 -7.54 10.50
N PHE A 66 -6.08 -6.52 11.22
CA PHE A 66 -6.84 -5.42 10.63
C PHE A 66 -6.01 -4.71 9.55
N ARG A 67 -6.65 -4.46 8.40
CA ARG A 67 -6.03 -3.78 7.25
C ARG A 67 -6.16 -2.25 7.31
N PHE A 68 -7.15 -1.77 8.04
CA PHE A 68 -7.44 -0.36 8.22
C PHE A 68 -7.01 0.06 9.62
N PHE A 69 -6.35 1.20 9.70
CA PHE A 69 -5.78 1.79 10.90
C PHE A 69 -6.39 3.15 11.10
N GLY A 70 -6.78 3.45 12.34
CA GLY A 70 -7.02 4.80 12.84
C GLY A 70 -8.15 5.55 12.15
N THR A 71 -8.75 6.49 12.84
CA THR A 71 -9.40 7.62 12.18
C THR A 71 -8.39 8.75 12.16
N PHE A 72 -7.97 9.15 10.95
CA PHE A 72 -7.07 10.28 10.75
C PHE A 72 -7.82 11.38 10.03
N GLN A 73 -7.57 12.61 10.45
CA GLN A 73 -8.15 13.77 9.79
C GLN A 73 -7.33 14.11 8.54
N VAL A 74 -8.03 14.43 7.45
CA VAL A 74 -7.40 14.97 6.24
C VAL A 74 -6.97 16.41 6.53
N GLU A 75 -5.67 16.66 6.55
CA GLU A 75 -5.06 17.97 6.83
C GLU A 75 -5.03 18.85 5.56
N ALA A 76 -4.65 18.26 4.43
CA ALA A 76 -4.54 18.98 3.17
C ALA A 76 -4.70 18.06 1.96
N ARG A 77 -5.15 18.63 0.84
CA ARG A 77 -5.14 17.96 -0.47
C ARG A 77 -3.87 18.33 -1.22
N VAL A 78 -2.96 17.37 -1.38
CA VAL A 78 -1.65 17.58 -2.04
C VAL A 78 -1.80 17.53 -3.57
N GLY A 79 -2.78 16.77 -4.07
CA GLY A 79 -3.09 16.70 -5.49
C GLY A 79 -4.48 16.10 -5.75
N ALA A 80 -4.79 15.84 -7.03
CA ALA A 80 -6.11 15.32 -7.41
C ALA A 80 -6.46 14.01 -6.68
N MET A 81 -5.47 13.14 -6.48
CA MET A 81 -5.62 11.80 -5.87
C MET A 81 -4.76 11.58 -4.62
N ALA A 82 -4.07 12.62 -4.11
CA ALA A 82 -3.15 12.51 -2.98
C ALA A 82 -3.56 13.45 -1.85
N TYR A 83 -3.68 12.90 -0.64
CA TYR A 83 -4.11 13.61 0.56
C TYR A 83 -3.07 13.47 1.66
N LYS A 84 -2.86 14.55 2.40
CA LYS A 84 -2.02 14.59 3.60
C LYS A 84 -2.91 14.34 4.81
N LEU A 85 -2.54 13.37 5.63
CA LEU A 85 -3.24 13.04 6.88
C LEU A 85 -2.50 13.62 8.08
N SER A 86 -3.27 14.00 9.10
CA SER A 86 -2.75 14.34 10.42
C SER A 86 -2.36 13.05 11.15
N LEU A 87 -1.11 12.63 10.99
CA LEU A 87 -0.55 11.48 11.69
C LEU A 87 0.22 11.92 12.95
N PRO A 88 0.29 11.09 14.00
CA PRO A 88 1.19 11.32 15.13
C PRO A 88 2.65 11.43 14.67
N PRO A 89 3.46 12.31 15.29
CA PRO A 89 4.87 12.49 14.93
C PRO A 89 5.72 11.25 15.19
N SER A 90 5.24 10.29 15.99
CA SER A 90 5.89 9.01 16.26
C SER A 90 5.70 7.97 15.15
N SER A 91 4.95 8.30 14.09
CA SER A 91 4.64 7.34 13.03
C SER A 91 5.79 7.21 12.03
N ALA A 92 6.16 5.96 11.72
CA ALA A 92 7.21 5.60 10.76
C ALA A 92 6.85 5.88 9.28
N VAL A 93 5.62 6.36 9.01
CA VAL A 93 5.03 6.38 7.66
C VAL A 93 4.84 7.83 7.21
N HIS A 94 5.18 8.12 5.96
CA HIS A 94 4.97 9.43 5.37
C HIS A 94 3.47 9.83 5.39
N PRO A 95 3.13 11.09 5.73
CA PRO A 95 1.74 11.52 5.91
C PRO A 95 0.95 11.68 4.61
N ALA A 96 1.57 11.54 3.44
CA ALA A 96 0.92 11.71 2.14
C ALA A 96 0.52 10.36 1.53
N PHE A 97 -0.79 10.17 1.28
CA PHE A 97 -1.36 8.92 0.79
C PHE A 97 -2.22 9.11 -0.44
N HIS A 98 -2.23 8.09 -1.30
CA HIS A 98 -3.13 8.02 -2.45
C HIS A 98 -4.56 7.67 -2.02
N VAL A 99 -5.54 8.21 -2.72
CA VAL A 99 -6.98 8.08 -2.42
C VAL A 99 -7.49 6.63 -2.31
N SER A 100 -6.86 5.70 -3.03
CA SER A 100 -7.20 4.26 -2.96
C SER A 100 -6.87 3.60 -1.62
N GLN A 101 -5.98 4.23 -0.84
CA GLN A 101 -5.58 3.77 0.49
C GLN A 101 -6.48 4.35 1.59
N LEU A 102 -7.39 5.26 1.24
CA LEU A 102 -8.27 5.93 2.18
C LEU A 102 -9.70 5.37 2.10
N LYS A 103 -10.37 5.35 3.25
CA LYS A 103 -11.78 4.97 3.37
C LYS A 103 -12.47 5.93 4.33
N ALA A 104 -13.60 6.51 3.94
CA ALA A 104 -14.37 7.39 4.82
C ALA A 104 -14.72 6.69 6.15
N SER A 105 -14.56 7.38 7.27
CA SER A 105 -14.99 6.91 8.58
C SER A 105 -16.27 7.63 8.99
N HIS A 106 -17.34 6.88 9.26
CA HIS A 106 -18.64 7.41 9.68
C HIS A 106 -18.84 7.41 11.21
N GLY A 107 -17.80 7.05 11.98
CA GLY A 107 -17.84 6.96 13.43
C GLY A 107 -16.63 7.63 14.06
N THR A 108 -16.86 8.31 15.19
CA THR A 108 -15.85 9.05 15.96
C THR A 108 -14.89 8.13 16.71
N GLU A 109 -15.23 6.85 16.87
CA GLU A 109 -14.46 5.92 17.68
C GLU A 109 -13.22 5.41 16.93
N PRO A 110 -12.00 5.66 17.45
CA PRO A 110 -10.78 5.17 16.84
C PRO A 110 -10.71 3.65 17.07
N VAL A 111 -11.14 2.87 16.09
CA VAL A 111 -10.77 1.45 16.03
C VAL A 111 -9.31 1.38 15.60
N ALA A 112 -8.38 1.59 16.53
CA ALA A 112 -6.96 1.45 16.22
C ALA A 112 -6.12 0.94 17.37
N LEU A 113 -5.60 -0.25 17.13
CA LEU A 113 -4.23 -0.59 17.44
C LEU A 113 -3.33 0.55 16.91
N ALA A 114 -2.55 1.15 17.81
CA ALA A 114 -1.64 2.25 17.51
C ALA A 114 -0.86 2.02 16.20
N LEU A 115 -0.63 3.11 15.45
CA LEU A 115 0.29 3.06 14.33
C LEU A 115 1.62 2.50 14.82
N PRO A 116 2.27 1.67 14.01
CA PRO A 116 3.59 1.21 14.35
C PRO A 116 4.55 2.39 14.47
N THR A 117 5.10 2.55 15.67
CA THR A 117 6.16 3.49 15.98
C THR A 117 7.49 2.90 15.51
N ASP A 118 8.44 3.75 15.13
CA ASP A 118 9.82 3.40 14.75
C ASP A 118 10.62 2.61 15.82
N ALA A 119 10.02 2.38 17.00
CA ALA A 119 10.51 1.40 17.96
C ALA A 119 10.24 -0.03 17.45
N ILE A 120 10.84 -0.38 16.32
CA ILE A 120 11.09 -1.77 15.97
C ILE A 120 12.14 -2.22 16.98
N GLU A 121 11.71 -2.82 18.08
CA GLU A 121 12.59 -3.63 18.89
C GLU A 121 13.03 -4.80 18.01
N PHE A 122 14.19 -4.65 17.36
CA PHE A 122 14.82 -5.76 16.66
C PHE A 122 14.98 -6.88 17.67
N GLN A 123 14.34 -8.04 17.44
CA GLN A 123 14.57 -9.19 18.29
C GLN A 123 16.01 -9.63 18.10
N VAL A 124 16.84 -9.37 19.11
CA VAL A 124 18.22 -9.82 19.13
C VAL A 124 18.23 -11.19 19.80
N PRO A 125 18.96 -12.18 19.26
CA PRO A 125 19.14 -13.44 19.96
C PRO A 125 19.82 -13.17 21.31
N GLN A 126 19.10 -13.33 22.42
CA GLN A 126 19.64 -13.09 23.76
C GLN A 126 20.59 -14.21 24.18
N GLN A 127 20.19 -15.47 23.95
CA GLN A 127 20.94 -16.62 24.42
C GLN A 127 20.62 -17.88 23.64
N ILE A 128 21.63 -18.73 23.44
CA ILE A 128 21.46 -20.10 22.98
C ILE A 128 21.17 -20.99 24.18
N LEU A 129 19.98 -21.58 24.24
CA LEU A 129 19.54 -22.45 25.35
C LEU A 129 19.99 -23.90 25.17
N GLN A 130 19.99 -24.39 23.93
CA GLN A 130 20.29 -25.79 23.64
C GLN A 130 20.91 -25.96 22.25
N ARG A 131 21.86 -26.89 22.14
CA ARG A 131 22.43 -27.32 20.86
C ARG A 131 22.21 -28.82 20.73
N ARG A 132 21.76 -29.28 19.56
CA ARG A 132 21.68 -30.71 19.24
C ARG A 132 22.14 -30.97 17.83
N TRP A 133 22.71 -32.14 17.61
CA TRP A 133 23.05 -32.66 16.30
C TRP A 133 21.93 -33.58 15.81
N THR A 134 21.50 -33.43 14.56
CA THR A 134 20.58 -34.40 13.95
C THR A 134 21.38 -35.61 13.48
N SER A 135 20.96 -36.81 13.88
CA SER A 135 21.55 -38.06 13.39
C SER A 135 20.96 -38.39 12.01
N GLY A 136 21.80 -38.43 10.98
CA GLY A 136 21.45 -38.73 9.59
C GLY A 136 22.68 -38.53 8.68
N ASP A 137 22.55 -38.82 7.39
CA ASP A 137 23.67 -38.76 6.42
C ASP A 137 24.29 -37.36 6.28
N ASN A 138 23.58 -36.31 6.70
CA ASN A 138 24.09 -34.94 6.78
C ASN A 138 23.80 -34.36 8.19
N PRO A 139 24.76 -34.42 9.13
CA PRO A 139 24.56 -33.89 10.46
C PRO A 139 24.49 -32.36 10.41
N VAL A 140 23.32 -31.80 10.73
CA VAL A 140 23.09 -30.35 10.86
C VAL A 140 23.01 -30.00 12.34
N GLU A 141 23.72 -28.94 12.71
CA GLU A 141 23.62 -28.38 14.05
C GLU A 141 22.31 -27.59 14.19
N GLN A 142 21.48 -27.99 15.15
CA GLN A 142 20.26 -27.28 15.51
C GLN A 142 20.44 -26.58 16.85
N VAL A 143 20.07 -25.31 16.89
CA VAL A 143 20.25 -24.45 18.06
C VAL A 143 18.89 -23.87 18.48
N LEU A 144 18.52 -24.06 19.75
CA LEU A 144 17.36 -23.43 20.37
C LEU A 144 17.77 -22.05 20.88
N VAL A 145 17.30 -21.00 20.22
CA VAL A 145 17.63 -19.62 20.54
C VAL A 145 16.50 -18.96 21.33
N LYS A 146 16.84 -18.35 22.46
CA LYS A 146 15.99 -17.42 23.18
C LYS A 146 16.13 -16.04 22.54
N TRP A 147 15.03 -15.53 22.00
CA TRP A 147 14.92 -14.20 21.40
C TRP A 147 14.47 -13.18 22.47
N SER A 148 14.86 -11.91 22.32
CA SER A 148 14.35 -10.79 23.13
C SER A 148 12.90 -10.46 22.80
#